data_AF-A0A329LA18-F1
#
_entry.id   AF-A0A329LA18-F1
#
_cell.length_a   1.000
_cell.length_b   1.000
_cell.length_c   1.000
_cell.angle_alpha   90.00
_cell.angle_beta   90.00
_cell.angle_gamma   90.00
#
_symmetry.space_group_name_H-M   'P 1'
#
loop_
_entity.id
_entity.type
_entity.pdbx_description
1 polymer ?
#
loop_
_entity_poly.entity_id
_entity_poly.type
_entity_poly.pdbx_seq_one_letter_code
_entity_poly.pdbx_strand_id
1 'polypeptide(L)'
;MYRRLSLPDYIIYGLLVVGILYRFLVNPGPFLIPLLVFGVIFLLYKFPPNRLQKHGRPVHQRNKAAGRKRYDERERRKAHFRVIPGSKPDSDDEEPPKYH
;
A
#
# COMPACT_ATOMS: atom_id res chain seq x y z
N MET A 1 27.72 -39.40 -7.47
CA MET A 1 28.47 -39.85 -8.67
C MET A 1 28.57 -38.67 -9.65
N TYR A 2 29.73 -38.04 -9.78
CA TYR A 2 29.92 -37.01 -10.82
C TYR A 2 30.10 -37.72 -12.17
N ARG A 3 29.12 -37.57 -13.07
CA ARG A 3 29.27 -38.00 -14.46
C ARG A 3 30.20 -37.01 -15.16
N ARG A 4 31.26 -37.53 -15.78
CA ARG A 4 32.15 -36.73 -16.63
C ARG A 4 31.39 -36.47 -17.92
N LEU A 5 31.26 -35.20 -18.31
CA LEU A 5 30.70 -34.82 -19.60
C LEU A 5 31.68 -35.27 -20.69
N SER A 6 31.15 -35.96 -21.69
CA SER A 6 31.91 -36.44 -22.82
C SER A 6 32.03 -35.36 -23.90
N LEU A 7 33.04 -35.44 -24.75
CA LEU A 7 33.24 -34.52 -25.89
C LEU A 7 31.95 -34.28 -26.73
N PRO A 8 31.15 -35.31 -27.07
CA PRO A 8 29.90 -35.08 -27.78
C PRO A 8 28.87 -34.30 -26.96
N ASP A 9 28.85 -34.43 -25.63
CA ASP A 9 27.94 -33.66 -24.79
C ASP A 9 28.22 -32.16 -24.93
N TYR A 10 29.50 -31.75 -24.91
CA TYR A 10 29.88 -30.34 -25.12
C TYR A 10 29.49 -29.83 -26.50
N ILE A 11 29.63 -30.65 -27.54
CA ILE A 11 29.22 -30.28 -28.91
C ILE A 11 27.70 -30.08 -28.96
N ILE A 12 26.93 -30.99 -28.36
CA ILE A 12 25.47 -30.90 -28.29
C ILE A 12 25.04 -29.65 -27.53
N TYR A 13 25.62 -29.39 -26.36
CA TYR A 13 25.32 -28.18 -25.60
C TYR A 13 25.71 -26.91 -26.37
N GLY A 14 26.84 -26.93 -27.08
CA GLY A 14 27.27 -25.84 -27.95
C GLY A 14 26.24 -25.54 -29.04
N LEU A 15 25.80 -26.56 -29.79
CA LEU A 15 24.78 -26.40 -30.83
C LEU A 15 23.44 -25.94 -30.25
N LEU A 16 23.07 -26.45 -29.07
CA LEU A 16 21.84 -26.07 -28.39
C LEU A 16 21.85 -24.57 -28.04
N VAL A 17 22.96 -24.08 -27.48
CA VAL A 17 23.12 -22.66 -27.13
C VAL A 17 23.10 -21.79 -28.40
N VAL A 18 23.84 -22.17 -29.43
CA VAL A 18 23.88 -21.43 -30.71
C VAL A 18 22.50 -21.42 -31.38
N GLY A 19 21.77 -22.54 -31.37
CA GLY A 19 20.42 -22.63 -31.92
C GLY A 19 19.41 -21.75 -31.20
N ILE A 20 19.49 -21.68 -29.87
CA ILE A 20 18.64 -20.77 -29.06
C ILE A 20 18.98 -19.31 -29.37
N LEU A 21 20.27 -18.96 -29.44
CA LEU A 21 20.72 -17.61 -29.78
C LEU A 21 20.27 -17.20 -31.19
N TYR A 22 20.38 -18.09 -32.17
CA TYR A 22 19.92 -17.82 -33.53
C TYR A 22 18.40 -17.57 -33.58
N ARG A 23 17.60 -18.38 -32.87
CA ARG A 23 16.14 -18.17 -32.73
C ARG A 23 15.82 -16.84 -32.08
N PHE A 24 16.59 -16.44 -31.07
CA PHE A 24 16.44 -15.16 -30.39
C PHE A 24 16.73 -13.97 -31.32
N LEU A 25 17.75 -14.08 -32.20
CA LEU A 25 18.11 -13.02 -33.15
C LEU A 25 17.11 -12.89 -34.31
N VAL A 26 16.65 -14.02 -34.88
CA VAL A 26 15.79 -14.01 -36.07
C VAL A 26 14.34 -13.67 -35.76
N ASN A 27 13.83 -14.11 -34.60
CA ASN A 27 12.47 -13.79 -34.18
C ASN A 27 12.43 -13.45 -32.68
N PRO A 28 12.75 -12.19 -32.31
CA PRO A 28 12.80 -11.77 -30.92
C PRO A 28 11.41 -11.60 -30.30
N GLY A 29 10.34 -11.55 -31.10
CA GLY A 29 8.96 -11.29 -30.66
C GLY A 29 8.53 -12.08 -29.41
N PRO A 30 8.60 -13.43 -29.41
CA PRO A 30 8.20 -14.23 -28.27
C PRO A 30 9.14 -14.13 -27.06
N PHE A 31 10.39 -13.72 -27.26
CA PHE A 31 11.37 -13.57 -26.17
C PHE A 31 11.38 -12.17 -25.55
N LEU A 32 10.78 -11.20 -26.22
CA LEU A 32 10.75 -9.81 -25.77
C LEU A 32 9.95 -9.65 -24.48
N ILE A 33 8.78 -10.28 -24.39
CA ILE A 33 7.92 -10.25 -23.20
C ILE A 33 8.63 -10.80 -21.97
N PRO A 34 9.18 -12.04 -21.97
CA PRO A 34 9.87 -12.55 -20.80
C PRO A 34 11.12 -11.74 -20.46
N LEU A 35 11.91 -11.31 -21.44
CA LEU A 35 13.08 -10.46 -21.21
C LEU A 35 12.67 -9.13 -20.55
N LEU A 36 11.59 -8.51 -21.02
CA LEU A 36 11.07 -7.26 -20.48
C LEU A 36 10.54 -7.48 -19.05
N VAL A 37 9.83 -8.57 -18.79
CA VAL A 37 9.37 -8.94 -17.44
C VAL A 37 10.56 -9.08 -16.48
N PHE A 38 11.59 -9.85 -16.85
CA PHE A 38 12.81 -9.97 -16.05
C PHE A 38 13.51 -8.62 -15.87
N GLY A 39 13.60 -7.81 -16.93
CA GLY A 39 14.18 -6.47 -16.90
C GLY A 39 13.44 -5.54 -15.95
N VAL A 40 12.11 -5.53 -15.98
CA VAL A 40 11.26 -4.72 -15.10
C VAL A 40 11.37 -5.20 -13.66
N ILE A 41 11.33 -6.51 -13.40
CA ILE A 41 11.53 -7.06 -12.05
C ILE A 41 12.91 -6.68 -11.53
N PHE A 42 13.96 -6.84 -12.34
CA PHE A 42 15.32 -6.46 -11.96
C PHE A 42 15.45 -4.96 -11.70
N LEU A 43 14.84 -4.13 -12.55
CA LEU A 43 14.83 -2.68 -12.38
C LEU A 43 14.14 -2.28 -11.08
N LEU A 44 12.96 -2.84 -10.80
CA LEU A 44 12.21 -2.58 -9.56
C LEU A 44 12.88 -3.21 -8.34
N TYR A 45 13.62 -4.31 -8.49
CA TYR A 45 14.43 -4.86 -7.41
C TYR A 45 15.62 -3.95 -7.08
N LYS A 46 16.33 -3.47 -8.12
CA LYS A 46 17.51 -2.61 -7.97
C LYS A 46 17.14 -1.20 -7.51
N PHE A 47 16.04 -0.67 -8.04
CA PHE A 47 15.49 0.64 -7.74
C PHE A 47 14.04 0.48 -7.26
N PRO A 48 13.84 -0.04 -6.02
CA PRO A 48 12.51 -0.22 -5.49
C PRO A 48 11.83 1.14 -5.42
N PRO A 49 10.69 1.34 -6.11
CA PRO A 49 9.99 2.61 -6.08
C PRO A 49 9.63 2.93 -4.62
N ASN A 50 9.74 4.20 -4.25
CA ASN A 50 9.53 4.71 -2.88
C ASN A 50 8.17 4.33 -2.24
N ARG A 51 7.23 3.79 -3.02
CA ARG A 51 5.94 3.25 -2.57
C ARG A 51 6.06 1.86 -1.92
N LEU A 52 7.02 1.03 -2.34
CA LEU A 52 7.25 -0.33 -1.82
C LEU A 52 8.09 -0.33 -0.53
N GLN A 53 8.96 0.66 -0.33
CA GLN A 53 9.71 0.82 0.93
C GLN A 53 8.83 1.04 2.16
N LYS A 54 7.56 1.43 1.98
CA LYS A 54 6.60 1.64 3.08
C LYS A 54 5.85 0.36 3.49
N HIS A 55 5.87 -0.69 2.68
CA HIS A 55 5.14 -1.94 2.96
C HIS A 55 5.99 -2.98 3.74
N GLY A 56 7.32 -2.78 3.82
CA GLY A 56 8.22 -3.70 4.54
C GLY A 56 8.61 -3.26 5.97
N ARG A 57 8.12 -2.12 6.46
CA ARG A 57 8.33 -1.73 7.85
C ARG A 57 7.14 -2.23 8.67
N PRO A 58 7.33 -2.95 9.79
CA PRO A 58 6.24 -3.16 10.73
C PRO A 58 5.69 -1.78 11.10
N VAL A 59 4.40 -1.56 10.86
CA VAL A 59 3.71 -0.32 11.21
C VAL A 59 3.61 -0.26 12.72
N HIS A 60 4.72 0.13 13.36
CA HIS A 60 4.78 0.73 14.68
C HIS A 60 5.25 2.17 14.49
N GLN A 61 4.50 2.92 13.69
CA GLN A 61 4.65 4.37 13.68
C GLN A 61 3.33 5.05 13.30
N ARG A 62 2.50 5.21 14.34
CA ARG A 62 1.90 6.48 14.76
C ARG A 62 1.37 7.34 13.61
N ASN A 63 0.08 7.18 13.33
CA ASN A 63 -0.87 8.22 12.90
C ASN A 63 -0.22 9.45 12.24
N LYS A 64 0.08 9.35 10.94
CA LYS A 64 0.14 10.53 10.07
C LYS A 64 -0.88 10.35 8.95
N ALA A 65 -2.12 10.69 9.26
CA ALA A 65 -3.20 10.86 8.32
C ALA A 65 -2.91 12.06 7.40
N ALA A 66 -2.26 11.81 6.27
CA ALA A 66 -2.19 12.75 5.17
C ALA A 66 -3.30 12.40 4.16
N GLY A 67 -4.51 12.93 4.41
CA GLY A 67 -5.63 12.70 3.50
C GLY A 67 -7.03 12.85 4.11
N ARG A 68 -7.26 13.87 4.94
CA ARG A 68 -8.63 14.27 5.31
C ARG A 68 -8.75 15.79 5.29
N LYS A 69 -8.84 16.35 4.07
CA LYS A 69 -9.55 17.62 3.89
C LYS A 69 -11.04 17.32 3.98
N ARG A 70 -11.62 17.36 5.18
CA ARG A 70 -13.05 17.65 5.38
C ARG A 70 -13.24 18.28 6.75
N TYR A 71 -13.36 19.60 6.72
CA TYR A 71 -14.29 20.45 7.49
C TYR A 71 -14.43 20.24 9.01
N ASP A 72 -14.25 21.37 9.71
CA ASP A 72 -14.71 21.67 11.07
C ASP A 72 -14.12 20.84 12.22
N GLU A 73 -12.80 20.93 12.42
CA GLU A 73 -12.26 20.90 13.78
C GLU A 73 -12.40 22.31 14.36
N ARG A 74 -13.64 22.72 14.67
CA ARG A 74 -13.87 23.87 15.54
C ARG A 74 -13.24 23.51 16.87
N GLU A 75 -12.10 24.12 17.14
CA GLU A 75 -11.57 24.44 18.45
C GLU A 75 -12.69 24.26 19.49
N ARG A 76 -12.66 23.15 20.24
CA ARG A 76 -13.58 22.92 21.34
C ARG A 76 -13.24 23.94 22.41
N ARG A 77 -13.74 25.17 22.24
CA ARG A 77 -13.67 26.23 23.23
C ARG A 77 -14.28 25.66 24.50
N LYS A 78 -13.54 25.77 25.60
CA LYS A 78 -13.99 25.37 26.94
C LYS A 78 -15.32 26.08 27.20
N ALA A 79 -16.43 25.37 27.08
CA ALA A 79 -17.74 25.92 27.38
C ALA A 79 -17.82 26.07 28.91
N HIS A 80 -17.86 27.32 29.39
CA HIS A 80 -18.14 27.57 30.79
C HIS A 80 -19.62 27.26 31.05
N PHE A 81 -19.90 26.58 32.16
CA PHE A 81 -21.25 26.42 32.68
C PHE A 81 -21.86 27.81 32.90
N ARG A 82 -22.99 28.07 32.26
CA ARG A 82 -23.83 29.24 32.55
C ARG A 82 -25.17 28.73 33.04
N VAL A 83 -25.65 29.32 34.12
CA VAL A 83 -26.97 29.03 34.67
C VAL A 83 -27.99 29.56 33.66
N ILE A 84 -28.81 28.67 33.12
CA ILE A 84 -29.97 29.05 32.32
C ILE A 84 -31.04 29.49 33.34
N PRO A 85 -31.50 30.75 33.34
CA PRO A 85 -32.62 31.14 34.18
C PRO A 85 -33.83 30.29 33.76
N GLY A 86 -34.39 29.55 34.71
CA GLY A 86 -35.57 28.74 34.45
C GLY A 86 -36.72 29.64 34.06
N SER A 87 -37.42 29.32 32.98
CA SER A 87 -38.64 30.03 32.55
C SER A 87 -39.86 29.64 33.40
N LYS A 88 -39.68 29.41 34.70
CA LYS A 88 -40.83 29.22 35.57
C LYS A 88 -41.60 30.53 35.55
N PRO A 89 -42.89 30.55 35.17
CA PRO A 89 -43.71 31.70 35.47
C PRO A 89 -43.66 31.88 36.99
N ASP A 90 -43.28 33.07 37.44
CA ASP A 90 -43.59 33.54 38.80
C ASP A 90 -45.11 33.77 38.84
N SER A 91 -45.84 32.67 38.75
CA SER A 91 -47.26 32.64 39.07
C SER A 91 -47.30 32.19 40.52
N ASP A 92 -47.71 33.10 41.39
CA ASP A 92 -48.10 32.91 42.79
C ASP A 92 -49.25 31.88 42.98
N ASP A 93 -49.47 31.01 41.99
CA ASP A 93 -50.49 29.98 41.92
C ASP A 93 -49.79 28.60 41.96
N GLU A 94 -49.27 28.26 43.13
CA GLU A 94 -48.67 26.97 43.43
C GLU A 94 -49.74 25.86 43.46
N GLU A 95 -49.95 25.17 42.33
CA GLU A 95 -50.50 23.82 42.39
C GLU A 95 -49.35 22.80 42.38
N PRO A 96 -49.09 22.10 43.50
CA PRO A 96 -47.96 21.18 43.60
C PRO A 96 -48.11 20.00 42.63
N PRO A 97 -46.99 19.42 42.15
CA PRO A 97 -47.03 18.39 41.12
C PRO A 97 -47.79 17.16 41.62
N LYS A 98 -48.74 16.71 40.80
CA LYS A 98 -49.57 15.54 41.08
C LYS A 98 -48.72 14.27 40.96
N TYR A 99 -48.50 13.61 42.08
CA TYR A 99 -47.88 12.28 42.11
C TYR A 99 -48.90 11.25 41.61
N HIS A 100 -48.45 10.35 40.75
CA HIS A 100 -49.14 9.13 40.37
C HIS A 100 -48.53 7.95 41.12
#